data_AF-A0A9D6KVA9-F1
#
_entry.id   AF-A0A9D6KVA9-F1
#
_cell.length_a   1.000
_cell.length_b   1.000
_cell.length_c   1.000
_cell.angle_alpha   90.00
_cell.angle_beta   90.00
_cell.angle_gamma   90.00
#
_symmetry.space_group_name_H-M   'P 1'
#
loop_
_entity.id
_entity.type
_entity.pdbx_description
1 polymer ?
#
loop_
_entity_poly.entity_id
_entity_poly.type
_entity_poly.pdbx_seq_one_letter_code
_entity_poly.pdbx_strand_id
1 'polypeptide(L)'
;MPSPLASIEAWVFDLDNTLYSTPLLYEAVGGRMTAYIARALGVSDDEARILRERYFDEYGATVVGLSRHHAMDAHDFLAHVHDVDYSVLD
;
A
#
# COMPACT_ATOMS: atom_id res chain seq x y z
N MET A 1 -14.51 -32.63 22.35
CA MET A 1 -14.50 -31.16 22.57
C MET A 1 -14.79 -30.52 21.23
N PRO A 2 -15.76 -29.60 21.11
CA PRO A 2 -16.00 -28.89 19.86
C PRO A 2 -14.76 -28.06 19.47
N SER A 3 -14.58 -27.84 18.16
CA SER A 3 -13.49 -27.00 17.66
C SER A 3 -13.58 -25.59 18.25
N PRO A 4 -12.47 -24.96 18.66
CA PRO A 4 -12.45 -23.57 19.14
C PRO A 4 -13.01 -22.56 18.13
N LEU A 5 -13.05 -22.94 16.85
CA LEU A 5 -13.53 -22.10 15.75
C LEU A 5 -15.01 -22.32 15.42
N ALA A 6 -15.67 -23.31 16.04
CA ALA A 6 -17.02 -23.74 15.69
C ALA A 6 -18.10 -22.67 15.92
N SER A 7 -17.83 -21.66 16.75
CA SER A 7 -18.74 -20.56 17.05
C SER A 7 -18.43 -19.25 16.29
N ILE A 8 -17.42 -19.23 15.40
CA ILE A 8 -17.09 -18.04 14.63
C ILE A 8 -17.99 -17.96 13.40
N GLU A 9 -18.77 -16.88 13.31
CA GLU A 9 -19.76 -16.66 12.24
C GLU A 9 -19.22 -15.81 11.07
N ALA A 10 -18.12 -15.08 11.28
CA ALA A 10 -17.53 -14.19 10.28
C ALA A 10 -16.01 -14.28 10.27
N TRP A 11 -15.44 -14.24 9.07
CA TRP A 11 -14.01 -14.29 8.82
C TRP A 11 -13.60 -13.11 7.96
N VAL A 12 -12.55 -12.42 8.37
CA VAL A 12 -11.89 -11.39 7.57
C VAL A 12 -10.55 -11.97 7.13
N PHE A 13 -10.33 -11.98 5.83
CA PHE A 13 -9.06 -12.36 5.25
C PHE A 13 -8.39 -11.10 4.75
N ASP A 14 -7.14 -10.93 5.13
CA ASP A 14 -6.25 -10.02 4.43
C ASP A 14 -6.07 -10.51 2.98
N LEU A 15 -5.77 -9.59 2.07
CA LEU A 15 -5.76 -9.85 0.63
C LEU A 15 -4.34 -10.10 0.13
N ASP A 16 -3.51 -9.05 0.13
CA ASP A 16 -2.15 -9.07 -0.40
C ASP A 16 -1.21 -9.91 0.46
N ASN A 17 -0.42 -10.80 -0.16
CA ASN A 17 0.45 -11.77 0.54
C ASN A 17 -0.26 -12.73 1.52
N THR A 18 -1.60 -12.78 1.48
CA THR A 18 -2.40 -13.73 2.25
C THR A 18 -3.19 -14.65 1.31
N LEU A 19 -3.98 -14.08 0.39
CA LEU A 19 -4.78 -14.86 -0.58
C LEU A 19 -4.03 -15.14 -1.89
N TYR A 20 -2.98 -14.37 -2.18
CA TYR A 20 -2.06 -14.60 -3.30
C TYR A 20 -0.66 -14.05 -3.00
N SER A 21 0.36 -14.54 -3.69
CA SER A 21 1.75 -14.09 -3.55
C SER A 21 2.01 -12.91 -4.48
N THR A 22 2.60 -11.81 -3.97
CA THR A 22 2.73 -10.54 -4.71
C THR A 22 4.12 -9.90 -4.78
N PRO A 23 5.29 -10.57 -4.64
CA PRO A 23 6.57 -9.85 -4.60
C PRO A 23 6.77 -8.85 -5.75
N LEU A 24 6.44 -9.25 -6.98
CA LEU A 24 6.58 -8.41 -8.18
C LEU A 24 5.58 -7.25 -8.20
N LEU A 25 4.33 -7.50 -7.81
CA LEU A 25 3.30 -6.46 -7.75
C LEU A 25 3.60 -5.43 -6.65
N TYR A 26 4.12 -5.90 -5.50
CA TYR A 26 4.51 -5.03 -4.38
C TYR A 26 5.67 -4.11 -4.77
N GLU A 27 6.67 -4.62 -5.49
CA GLU A 27 7.78 -3.82 -6.01
C GLU A 27 7.27 -2.77 -7.02
N ALA A 28 6.39 -3.16 -7.95
CA ALA A 28 5.81 -2.27 -8.95
C ALA A 28 5.00 -1.13 -8.31
N VAL A 29 4.09 -1.47 -7.38
CA VAL A 29 3.30 -0.48 -6.63
C VAL A 29 4.22 0.42 -5.80
N GLY A 30 5.19 -0.16 -5.10
CA GLY A 30 6.16 0.58 -4.29
C GLY A 30 6.96 1.60 -5.10
N GLY A 31 7.40 1.25 -6.31
CA GLY A 31 8.07 2.17 -7.24
C GLY A 31 7.17 3.31 -7.70
N ARG A 32 5.90 3.01 -8.03
CA ARG A 32 4.91 4.04 -8.40
C ARG A 32 4.59 4.98 -7.25
N MET A 33 4.48 4.48 -6.02
CA MET A 33 4.31 5.31 -4.83
C MET A 33 5.47 6.31 -4.69
N THR A 34 6.71 5.83 -4.78
CA THR A 34 7.91 6.68 -4.69
C THR A 34 7.92 7.75 -5.77
N ALA A 35 7.69 7.38 -7.04
CA ALA A 35 7.67 8.32 -8.16
C ALA A 35 6.54 9.36 -8.03
N TYR A 36 5.36 8.95 -7.55
CA TYR A 36 4.26 9.87 -7.27
C TYR A 36 4.65 10.88 -6.21
N ILE A 37 5.19 10.43 -5.07
CA ILE A 37 5.58 11.28 -3.94
C ILE A 37 6.68 12.26 -4.36
N ALA A 38 7.71 11.79 -5.06
CA ALA A 38 8.80 12.61 -5.57
C ALA A 38 8.29 13.76 -6.44
N ARG A 39 7.43 13.44 -7.41
CA ARG A 39 6.79 14.43 -8.29
C ARG A 39 5.90 15.40 -7.52
N ALA A 40 5.04 14.89 -6.62
CA ALA A 40 4.06 15.70 -5.91
C ALA A 40 4.69 16.68 -4.92
N LEU A 41 5.82 16.30 -4.31
CA LEU A 41 6.51 17.11 -3.30
C LEU A 41 7.75 17.84 -3.83
N GLY A 42 8.18 17.56 -5.06
CA GLY A 42 9.38 18.14 -5.65
C GLY A 42 10.67 17.69 -4.97
N VAL A 43 10.72 16.45 -4.52
CA VAL A 43 11.87 15.84 -3.80
C VAL A 43 12.52 14.74 -4.62
N SER A 44 13.71 14.29 -4.20
CA SER A 44 14.36 13.15 -4.84
C SER A 44 13.62 11.82 -4.58
N ASP A 45 13.85 10.82 -5.44
CA ASP A 45 13.28 9.48 -5.25
C ASP A 45 13.72 8.84 -3.92
N ASP A 46 14.96 9.10 -3.48
CA ASP A 46 15.46 8.61 -2.19
C ASP A 46 14.71 9.24 -1.00
N GLU A 47 14.49 10.55 -1.03
CA GLU A 47 13.69 11.24 -0.02
C GLU A 47 12.24 10.77 -0.04
N ALA A 48 11.66 10.62 -1.23
CA ALA A 48 10.30 10.11 -1.41
C ALA A 48 10.14 8.68 -0.86
N ARG A 49 11.13 7.82 -1.08
CA ARG A 49 11.16 6.45 -0.56
C ARG A 49 11.24 6.44 0.97
N ILE A 50 12.08 7.29 1.56
CA ILE A 50 12.18 7.46 3.03
C ILE A 50 10.85 7.95 3.60
N LEU A 51 10.19 8.93 2.96
CA LEU A 51 8.87 9.41 3.37
C LEU A 51 7.81 8.30 3.30
N ARG A 52 7.82 7.51 2.22
CA ARG A 52 6.91 6.38 2.03
C ARG A 52 7.02 5.38 3.17
N GLU A 53 8.24 4.95 3.49
CA GLU A 53 8.55 4.00 4.56
C GLU A 53 8.17 4.57 5.92
N ARG A 54 8.57 5.81 6.22
CA ARG A 54 8.22 6.47 7.48
C ARG A 54 6.71 6.52 7.71
N TYR A 55 5.94 6.94 6.70
CA TYR A 55 4.49 7.02 6.84
C TYR A 55 3.80 5.65 6.87
N PHE A 56 4.40 4.63 6.24
CA PHE A 56 3.93 3.27 6.42
C PHE A 56 4.13 2.82 7.88
N ASP A 57 5.33 2.99 8.43
CA ASP A 57 5.67 2.58 9.79
C ASP A 57 4.84 3.32 10.85
N GLU A 58 4.61 4.63 10.68
CA GLU A 58 3.88 5.45 11.65
C GLU A 58 2.35 5.25 11.59
N TYR A 59 1.78 5.04 10.40
CA TYR A 59 0.32 5.07 10.20
C TYR A 59 -0.28 3.74 9.73
N GLY A 60 0.54 2.73 9.44
CA GLY A 60 0.11 1.46 8.83
C GLY A 60 -0.24 1.56 7.35
N ALA A 61 -0.28 2.78 6.78
CA ALA A 61 -0.51 3.03 5.37
C ALA A 61 0.07 4.39 4.97
N THR A 62 0.97 4.40 3.98
CA THR A 62 1.65 5.62 3.52
C THR A 62 0.68 6.75 3.16
N VAL A 63 -0.45 6.43 2.51
CA VAL A 63 -1.45 7.43 2.09
C VAL A 63 -2.02 8.23 3.25
N VAL A 64 -2.13 7.63 4.44
CA VAL A 64 -2.64 8.32 5.64
C VAL A 64 -1.67 9.43 6.06
N GLY A 65 -0.36 9.16 6.07
CA GLY A 65 0.65 10.17 6.36
C GLY A 65 0.71 11.25 5.28
N LEU A 66 0.61 10.87 4.00
CA LEU A 66 0.59 11.81 2.87
C LEU A 66 -0.61 12.77 2.94
N SER A 67 -1.82 12.26 3.19
CA SER A 67 -3.01 13.10 3.33
C SER A 67 -2.94 14.02 4.54
N ARG A 68 -2.42 13.53 5.68
CA ARG A 68 -2.33 14.33 6.93
C ARG A 68 -1.30 15.45 6.86
N HIS A 69 -0.11 15.16 6.33
CA HIS A 69 1.04 16.09 6.41
C HIS A 69 1.28 16.89 5.14
N HIS A 70 0.74 16.44 4.01
CA HIS A 70 0.96 17.08 2.71
C HIS A 70 -0.33 17.43 1.98
N ALA A 71 -1.50 17.28 2.63
CA ALA A 71 -2.82 17.53 2.04
C ALA A 71 -3.05 16.78 0.71
N MET A 72 -2.40 15.63 0.56
CA MET A 72 -2.49 14.81 -0.64
C MET A 72 -3.85 14.11 -0.72
N ASP A 73 -4.48 14.18 -1.89
CA ASP A 73 -5.72 13.46 -2.15
C ASP A 73 -5.45 11.95 -2.16
N ALA A 74 -6.09 11.23 -1.23
CA ALA A 74 -5.90 9.79 -1.09
C ALA A 74 -6.45 9.02 -2.28
N HIS A 75 -7.54 9.49 -2.90
CA HIS A 75 -8.17 8.82 -4.03
C HIS A 75 -7.29 8.92 -5.27
N ASP A 76 -6.75 10.11 -5.59
CA ASP A 76 -5.83 10.30 -6.70
C ASP A 76 -4.54 9.47 -6.52
N PHE A 77 -3.98 9.50 -5.31
CA PHE A 77 -2.82 8.69 -4.96
C PHE A 77 -3.08 7.20 -5.16
N LEU A 78 -4.17 6.68 -4.59
CA LEU A 78 -4.52 5.26 -4.67
C LEU A 78 -4.85 4.84 -6.10
N ALA A 79 -5.55 5.66 -6.87
CA ALA A 79 -5.83 5.39 -8.28
C ALA A 79 -4.53 5.29 -9.10
N HIS A 80 -3.58 6.20 -8.85
CA HIS A 80 -2.30 6.17 -9.56
C HIS A 80 -1.46 4.94 -9.20
N VAL A 81 -1.32 4.61 -7.91
CA VAL A 81 -0.38 3.55 -7.50
C VAL A 81 -0.91 2.15 -7.80
N HIS A 82 -2.23 1.97 -7.90
CA HIS A 82 -2.87 0.70 -8.27
C HIS A 82 -3.12 0.53 -9.78
N ASP A 83 -2.82 1.52 -10.60
CA ASP A 83 -2.83 1.38 -12.07
C ASP A 83 -1.57 0.63 -12.54
N VAL A 84 -1.46 -0.64 -12.14
CA VAL A 84 -0.35 -1.57 -12.43
C VAL A 84 -0.84 -2.73 -13.29
N ASP A 85 0.09 -3.38 -13.99
CA ASP A 85 -0.23 -4.59 -14.73
C ASP A 85 -0.42 -5.77 -13.77
N TYR A 86 -1.65 -6.26 -13.69
CA TYR A 86 -2.03 -7.40 -12.86
C TYR A 86 -1.82 -8.76 -13.55
N SER A 87 -1.33 -8.78 -14.80
CA SER A 87 -1.02 -10.04 -15.52
C SER A 87 0.07 -10.89 -14.85
N VAL A 88 0.76 -10.31 -13.85
CA VAL A 88 1.74 -10.98 -12.98
C VAL A 88 1.11 -11.88 -11.91
N LEU A 89 -0.22 -11.86 -11.76
CA LEU A 89 -0.98 -12.72 -10.86
C LEU A 89 -1.52 -13.92 -11.65
N ASP A 90 -1.09 -15.13 -11.28
CA ASP A 90 -1.55 -16.41 -11.86
C ASP A 90 -2.90 -16.87 -11.28
#